data_AF-A0A256IPP8-F1
#
_entry.id   AF-A0A256IPP8-F1
#
_cell.length_a   1.000
_cell.length_b   1.000
_cell.length_c   1.000
_cell.angle_alpha   90.00
_cell.angle_beta   90.00
_cell.angle_gamma   90.00
#
_symmetry.space_group_name_H-M   'P 1'
#
loop_
_entity.id
_entity.type
_entity.pdbx_description
1 polymer ?
#
loop_
_entity_poly.entity_id
_entity_poly.type
_entity_poly.pdbx_seq_one_letter_code
_entity_poly.pdbx_strand_id
1 'polypeptide(L)'
;MNRRTPRTYTYRISVDDNEALRKLHYFEALHDDYWITKLDKKRNVPNAGSVRHWGHVFYQSREHYDYDQDEMVGGAISGLHDCRYSLEWRPFPNDSLLEMRNANEGGTRIRGERHVGFSDPRLSDYVPIDTVVPWTPTEIEAMFDGDSVPDKVNYTHNAPEIAADTARDMLRGELETAKRVGIEQAYQALRDFVDDCDHNHVLETDRKYGDVAYCEDCGRGWERDEFEWDCEHDELTIVGSA
;
A
#
# COMPACT_ATOMS: atom_id res chain seq x y z
N MET A 1 -29.70 15.98 -25.24
CA MET A 1 -28.53 15.10 -25.14
C MET A 1 -27.93 15.27 -23.75
N ASN A 2 -27.84 14.20 -22.95
CA ASN A 2 -27.11 14.23 -21.67
C ASN A 2 -25.62 14.17 -21.98
N ARG A 3 -24.93 15.32 -21.90
CA ARG A 3 -23.46 15.35 -22.05
C ARG A 3 -22.83 14.69 -20.82
N ARG A 4 -21.83 13.84 -21.05
CA ARG A 4 -21.09 13.12 -20.00
C ARG A 4 -20.37 14.14 -19.11
N THR A 5 -20.45 13.95 -17.79
CA THR A 5 -19.73 14.79 -16.83
C THR A 5 -18.22 14.53 -16.92
N PRO A 6 -17.37 15.57 -16.95
CA PRO A 6 -15.92 15.38 -17.02
C PRO A 6 -15.38 14.66 -15.78
N ARG A 7 -14.55 13.62 -15.99
CA ARG A 7 -13.89 12.91 -14.90
C ARG A 7 -12.66 13.66 -14.40
N THR A 8 -12.37 13.48 -13.12
CA THR A 8 -11.23 14.06 -12.45
C THR A 8 -10.36 12.95 -11.88
N TYR A 9 -9.05 13.05 -12.09
CA TYR A 9 -8.06 12.10 -11.62
C TYR A 9 -7.10 12.83 -10.69
N THR A 10 -6.76 12.22 -9.56
CA THR A 10 -5.76 12.77 -8.66
C THR A 10 -4.55 11.85 -8.64
N TYR A 11 -3.37 12.42 -8.42
CA TYR A 11 -2.10 11.72 -8.40
C TYR A 11 -1.37 12.09 -7.11
N ARG A 12 -0.77 11.09 -6.47
CA ARG A 12 0.16 11.26 -5.34
C ARG A 12 1.51 10.78 -5.84
N ILE A 13 2.43 11.71 -6.04
CA ILE A 13 3.77 11.42 -6.57
C ILE A 13 4.78 11.71 -5.47
N SER A 14 5.70 10.78 -5.21
CA SER A 14 6.80 11.05 -4.28
C SER A 14 7.66 12.21 -4.79
N VAL A 15 8.18 13.05 -3.90
CA VAL A 15 9.11 14.13 -4.31
C VAL A 15 10.38 13.58 -4.97
N ASP A 16 10.72 12.32 -4.68
CA ASP A 16 11.90 11.65 -5.19
C ASP A 16 11.63 10.83 -6.47
N ASP A 17 10.36 10.68 -6.86
CA ASP A 17 9.94 9.99 -8.09
C ASP A 17 10.10 10.94 -9.31
N ASN A 18 11.36 11.11 -9.69
CA ASN A 18 11.75 12.00 -10.78
C ASN A 18 11.19 11.57 -12.14
N GLU A 19 10.94 10.27 -12.35
CA GLU A 19 10.37 9.77 -13.60
C GLU A 19 8.91 10.20 -13.73
N ALA A 20 8.09 9.97 -12.69
CA ALA A 20 6.70 10.38 -12.68
C ALA A 20 6.54 11.90 -12.77
N LEU A 21 7.39 12.66 -12.08
CA LEU A 21 7.40 14.13 -12.14
C LEU A 21 7.76 14.65 -13.54
N ARG A 22 8.81 14.11 -14.17
CA ARG A 22 9.18 14.49 -15.56
C ARG A 22 8.05 14.20 -16.54
N LYS A 23 7.39 13.06 -16.39
CA LYS A 23 6.26 12.68 -17.23
C LYS A 23 5.09 13.63 -17.03
N LEU A 24 4.77 14.00 -15.79
CA LEU A 24 3.73 14.96 -15.51
C LEU A 24 4.04 16.34 -16.12
N HIS A 25 5.27 16.83 -15.97
CA HIS A 25 5.71 18.09 -16.59
C HIS A 25 5.73 18.03 -18.12
N TYR A 26 6.04 16.88 -18.72
CA TYR A 26 5.92 16.66 -20.15
C TYR A 26 4.47 16.86 -20.63
N PHE A 27 3.51 16.24 -19.94
CA PHE A 27 2.08 16.42 -20.27
C PHE A 27 1.59 17.84 -19.99
N GLU A 28 2.06 18.48 -18.92
CA GLU A 28 1.75 19.88 -18.58
C GLU A 28 2.27 20.87 -19.63
N ALA A 29 3.43 20.60 -20.24
CA ALA A 29 4.11 21.53 -21.16
C ALA A 29 3.78 21.32 -22.65
N LEU A 30 3.46 20.08 -23.06
CA LEU A 30 3.34 19.71 -24.48
C LEU A 30 1.94 19.28 -24.90
N HIS A 31 1.04 19.03 -23.95
CA HIS A 31 -0.33 18.62 -24.23
C HIS A 31 -1.32 19.60 -23.58
N ASP A 32 -1.72 20.62 -24.34
CA ASP A 32 -2.77 21.58 -23.93
C ASP A 32 -4.09 20.88 -23.57
N ASP A 33 -4.25 19.62 -23.99
CA ASP A 33 -5.42 18.78 -23.69
C ASP A 33 -5.51 18.34 -22.22
N TYR A 34 -4.45 18.48 -21.43
CA TYR A 34 -4.43 18.08 -20.02
C TYR A 34 -4.48 19.29 -19.09
N TRP A 35 -5.63 19.53 -18.48
CA TRP A 35 -5.76 20.47 -17.37
C TRP A 35 -5.18 19.87 -16.09
N ILE A 36 -3.88 20.05 -15.91
CA ILE A 36 -3.14 19.58 -14.74
C ILE A 36 -3.03 20.72 -13.72
N THR A 37 -3.40 20.46 -12.48
CA THR A 37 -3.33 21.43 -11.38
C THR A 37 -2.63 20.78 -10.19
N LYS A 38 -1.56 21.40 -9.71
CA LYS A 38 -0.94 21.01 -8.44
C LYS A 38 -1.89 21.34 -7.29
N LEU A 39 -2.22 20.34 -6.47
CA LEU A 39 -3.06 20.54 -5.30
C LEU A 39 -2.20 21.04 -4.14
N ASP A 40 -2.41 22.29 -3.74
CA ASP A 40 -1.69 22.88 -2.61
C ASP A 40 -2.06 22.19 -1.30
N LYS A 41 -1.03 21.96 -0.48
CA LYS A 41 -1.07 21.20 0.78
C LYS A 41 -2.11 21.71 1.79
N LYS A 42 -2.74 22.88 1.64
CA LYS A 42 -3.53 23.52 2.71
C LYS A 42 -5.05 23.37 2.64
N ARG A 43 -5.65 23.00 1.50
CA ARG A 43 -7.14 23.04 1.38
C ARG A 43 -7.81 21.86 0.70
N ASN A 44 -7.14 21.16 -0.21
CA ASN A 44 -7.81 20.18 -1.09
C ASN A 44 -7.21 18.76 -1.03
N VAL A 45 -6.28 18.52 -0.11
CA VAL A 45 -5.67 17.20 0.11
C VAL A 45 -6.07 16.74 1.53
N PRO A 46 -6.64 15.53 1.70
CA PRO A 46 -6.87 14.96 3.02
C PRO A 46 -5.58 15.02 3.84
N ASN A 47 -5.68 15.37 5.12
CA ASN A 47 -4.53 15.38 6.02
C ASN A 47 -3.36 16.28 5.58
N ALA A 48 -3.63 17.44 4.99
CA ALA A 48 -2.72 18.58 4.80
C ALA A 48 -1.54 18.74 5.80
N GLY A 49 -1.75 18.38 7.07
CA GLY A 49 -0.77 18.45 8.15
C GLY A 49 -0.15 17.12 8.62
N SER A 50 -0.49 15.95 8.05
CA SER A 50 0.09 14.67 8.49
C SER A 50 1.48 14.44 7.88
N VAL A 51 2.37 13.86 8.69
CA VAL A 51 3.77 13.57 8.34
C VAL A 51 3.88 12.70 7.08
N ARG A 52 2.87 11.85 6.81
CA ARG A 52 2.79 10.96 5.63
C ARG A 52 2.77 11.67 4.28
N HIS A 53 2.37 12.94 4.22
CA HIS A 53 2.28 13.70 2.97
C HIS A 53 3.45 14.66 2.76
N TRP A 54 4.45 14.68 3.66
CA TRP A 54 5.54 15.66 3.59
C TRP A 54 6.49 15.37 2.43
N GLY A 55 6.72 14.10 2.10
CA GLY A 55 7.51 13.65 0.95
C GLY A 55 6.74 13.41 -0.35
N HIS A 56 5.52 13.96 -0.51
CA HIS A 56 4.73 13.77 -1.73
C HIS A 56 4.17 15.10 -2.26
N VAL A 57 3.91 15.12 -3.56
CA VAL A 57 3.22 16.19 -4.27
C VAL A 57 1.95 15.65 -4.87
N PHE A 58 0.88 16.41 -4.77
CA PHE A 58 -0.42 16.02 -5.29
C PHE A 58 -0.75 16.83 -6.55
N TYR A 59 -1.22 16.14 -7.57
CA TYR A 59 -1.66 16.75 -8.82
C TYR A 59 -3.05 16.25 -9.15
N GLN A 60 -3.82 17.07 -9.85
CA GLN A 60 -5.12 16.72 -10.36
C GLN A 60 -5.14 16.96 -11.86
N SER A 61 -5.63 16.00 -12.63
CA SER A 61 -5.97 16.20 -14.03
C SER A 61 -7.47 16.05 -14.24
N ARG A 62 -8.03 16.78 -15.21
CA ARG A 62 -9.46 16.72 -15.53
C ARG A 62 -9.66 16.46 -17.01
N GLU A 63 -10.64 15.62 -17.34
CA GLU A 63 -11.18 15.59 -18.70
C GLU A 63 -11.80 16.96 -18.99
N HIS A 64 -11.77 17.40 -20.24
CA HIS A 64 -12.55 18.55 -20.68
C HIS A 64 -13.12 18.28 -22.07
N TYR A 65 -14.11 19.07 -22.46
CA TYR A 65 -14.78 18.88 -23.73
C TYR A 65 -14.02 19.63 -24.81
N ASP A 66 -13.53 18.90 -25.82
CA ASP A 66 -13.05 19.49 -27.06
C ASP A 66 -14.27 19.78 -27.95
N TYR A 67 -14.56 21.07 -28.14
CA TYR A 67 -15.69 21.50 -28.96
C TYR A 67 -15.45 21.36 -30.46
N ASP A 68 -14.19 21.26 -30.89
CA ASP A 68 -13.85 21.11 -32.29
C ASP A 68 -13.97 19.64 -32.73
N GLN A 69 -13.69 18.71 -31.83
CA GLN A 69 -13.76 17.26 -32.07
C GLN A 69 -15.03 16.59 -31.52
N ASP A 70 -15.88 17.34 -30.81
CA ASP A 70 -17.12 16.86 -30.16
C ASP A 70 -16.89 15.66 -29.22
N GLU A 71 -15.74 15.62 -28.54
CA GLU A 71 -15.34 14.54 -27.65
C GLU A 71 -14.73 15.01 -26.31
N MET A 72 -14.64 14.09 -25.35
CA MET A 72 -13.96 14.34 -24.08
C MET A 72 -12.48 13.99 -24.23
N VAL A 73 -11.61 14.99 -24.10
CA VAL A 73 -10.15 14.82 -24.18
C VAL A 73 -9.49 15.09 -22.83
N GLY A 74 -8.23 14.68 -22.69
CA GLY A 74 -7.47 14.81 -21.44
C GLY A 74 -7.85 13.77 -20.37
N GLY A 75 -7.82 14.18 -19.10
CA GLY A 75 -8.09 13.29 -17.98
C GLY A 75 -6.89 12.44 -17.59
N ALA A 76 -7.02 11.12 -17.64
CA ALA A 76 -6.02 10.26 -17.01
C ALA A 76 -4.70 10.21 -17.81
N ILE A 77 -3.60 10.61 -17.18
CA ILE A 77 -2.26 10.60 -17.76
C ILE A 77 -1.77 9.15 -17.91
N SER A 78 -1.40 8.78 -19.13
CA SER A 78 -0.92 7.45 -19.46
C SER A 78 0.40 7.15 -18.74
N GLY A 79 0.53 5.94 -18.18
CA GLY A 79 1.71 5.51 -17.45
C GLY A 79 2.01 6.28 -16.16
N LEU A 80 1.00 6.94 -15.57
CA LEU A 80 0.97 7.37 -14.16
C LEU A 80 -0.16 6.64 -13.40
N HIS A 81 -0.49 5.42 -13.81
CA HIS A 81 -1.59 4.65 -13.23
C HIS A 81 -1.30 4.24 -11.78
N ASP A 82 -0.05 3.87 -11.48
CA ASP A 82 0.40 3.51 -10.14
C ASP A 82 0.43 4.72 -9.19
N CYS A 83 0.64 5.92 -9.73
CA CYS A 83 0.60 7.16 -8.97
C CYS A 83 -0.85 7.66 -8.73
N ARG A 84 -1.88 7.00 -9.28
CA ARG A 84 -3.27 7.47 -9.13
C ARG A 84 -3.68 7.40 -7.66
N TYR A 85 -4.03 8.56 -7.15
CA TYR A 85 -4.57 8.76 -5.82
C TYR A 85 -6.05 9.08 -5.94
N SER A 86 -6.90 8.39 -5.19
CA SER A 86 -8.32 8.76 -5.12
C SER A 86 -8.53 9.61 -3.88
N LEU A 87 -9.12 10.80 -4.04
CA LEU A 87 -9.59 11.63 -2.93
C LEU A 87 -10.78 11.01 -2.18
N GLU A 88 -11.30 9.87 -2.65
CA GLU A 88 -12.35 9.08 -1.99
C GLU A 88 -11.85 8.33 -0.75
N TRP A 89 -10.53 8.14 -0.63
CA TRP A 89 -9.93 7.52 0.54
C TRP A 89 -9.93 8.50 1.70
N ARG A 90 -10.69 8.17 2.73
CA ARG A 90 -10.76 8.92 3.99
C ARG A 90 -9.92 8.23 5.07
N PRO A 91 -9.48 8.95 6.11
CA PRO A 91 -8.76 8.34 7.22
C PRO A 91 -9.58 7.24 7.88
N PHE A 92 -8.93 6.14 8.26
CA PHE A 92 -9.55 5.16 9.14
C PHE A 92 -9.59 5.70 10.59
N PRO A 93 -10.69 5.55 11.33
CA PRO A 93 -10.77 6.04 12.71
C PRO A 93 -9.74 5.34 13.61
N ASN A 94 -9.09 6.09 14.49
CA ASN A 94 -8.12 5.59 15.49
C ASN A 94 -6.89 4.83 14.94
N ASP A 95 -6.65 4.84 13.62
CA ASP A 95 -5.42 4.35 13.03
C ASP A 95 -4.98 5.28 11.89
N SER A 96 -4.10 6.24 12.22
CA SER A 96 -3.57 7.20 11.23
C SER A 96 -2.81 6.53 10.09
N LEU A 97 -2.46 5.25 10.27
CA LEU A 97 -1.72 4.49 9.28
C LEU A 97 -2.61 3.79 8.24
N LEU A 98 -3.94 3.82 8.44
CA LEU A 98 -4.92 3.22 7.56
C LEU A 98 -5.84 4.27 6.90
N GLU A 99 -6.24 3.99 5.68
CA GLU A 99 -7.22 4.74 4.91
C GLU A 99 -8.35 3.79 4.49
N MET A 100 -9.55 4.34 4.32
CA MET A 100 -10.73 3.57 3.93
C MET A 100 -11.58 4.26 2.87
N ARG A 101 -12.26 3.50 2.02
CA ARG A 101 -13.28 3.99 1.08
C ARG A 101 -14.36 2.95 0.85
N ASN A 102 -15.48 3.34 0.26
CA ASN A 102 -16.46 2.35 -0.21
C ASN A 102 -15.81 1.38 -1.21
N ALA A 103 -15.98 0.08 -0.99
CA ALA A 103 -15.55 -0.93 -1.94
C ALA A 103 -16.52 -1.00 -3.12
N ASN A 104 -16.01 -1.39 -4.29
CA ASN A 104 -16.79 -1.44 -5.54
C ASN A 104 -17.97 -2.42 -5.48
N GLU A 105 -17.89 -3.45 -4.64
CA GLU A 105 -18.88 -4.54 -4.51
C GLU A 105 -19.69 -4.43 -3.21
N GLY A 106 -19.61 -3.29 -2.52
CA GLY A 106 -20.23 -3.07 -1.21
C GLY A 106 -19.25 -3.25 -0.05
N GLY A 107 -19.58 -2.64 1.09
CA GLY A 107 -18.68 -2.57 2.25
C GLY A 107 -17.59 -1.50 2.09
N THR A 108 -16.47 -1.71 2.76
CA THR A 108 -15.34 -0.77 2.83
C THR A 108 -14.05 -1.47 2.46
N ARG A 109 -13.31 -0.91 1.50
CA ARG A 109 -11.92 -1.27 1.32
C ARG A 109 -11.07 -0.46 2.30
N ILE A 110 -10.20 -1.13 3.05
CA ILE A 110 -9.26 -0.54 4.00
C ILE A 110 -7.85 -0.88 3.51
N ARG A 111 -6.97 0.12 3.46
CA ARG A 111 -5.57 -0.06 3.08
C ARG A 111 -4.62 0.77 3.92
N GLY A 112 -3.35 0.41 3.93
CA GLY A 112 -2.30 1.19 4.56
C GLY A 112 -1.19 0.30 5.07
N GLU A 113 -0.62 0.66 6.21
CA GLU A 113 0.49 -0.07 6.81
C GLU A 113 0.23 -0.29 8.30
N ARG A 114 0.59 -1.47 8.81
CA ARG A 114 0.54 -1.80 10.22
C ARG A 114 1.94 -2.10 10.71
N HIS A 115 2.33 -1.48 11.81
CA HIS A 115 3.57 -1.82 12.49
C HIS A 115 3.46 -3.23 13.10
N VAL A 116 4.45 -4.07 12.82
CA VAL A 116 4.59 -5.44 13.31
C VAL A 116 5.85 -5.58 14.16
N GLY A 117 6.92 -4.84 13.85
CA GLY A 117 8.19 -4.89 14.58
C GLY A 117 8.90 -6.22 14.39
N PHE A 118 9.33 -6.52 13.16
CA PHE A 118 10.04 -7.78 12.90
C PHE A 118 11.38 -7.78 13.61
N SER A 119 11.79 -8.94 14.13
CA SER A 119 13.15 -9.11 14.67
C SER A 119 14.19 -9.22 13.55
N ASP A 120 13.75 -9.51 12.32
CA ASP A 120 14.60 -9.66 11.15
C ASP A 120 14.83 -8.29 10.49
N PRO A 121 16.06 -7.75 10.49
CA PRO A 121 16.35 -6.42 9.94
C PRO A 121 16.21 -6.35 8.41
N ARG A 122 16.06 -7.48 7.71
CA ARG A 122 15.80 -7.53 6.26
C ARG A 122 14.34 -7.20 5.92
N LEU A 123 13.44 -7.33 6.90
CA LEU A 123 12.03 -7.03 6.74
C LEU A 123 11.72 -5.63 7.26
N SER A 124 10.85 -4.92 6.54
CA SER A 124 10.28 -3.66 7.03
C SER A 124 9.46 -3.93 8.28
N ASP A 125 9.64 -3.14 9.35
CA ASP A 125 8.82 -3.18 10.57
C ASP A 125 7.33 -2.95 10.34
N TYR A 126 6.95 -2.61 9.10
CA TYR A 126 5.59 -2.39 8.66
C TYR A 126 5.20 -3.38 7.58
N VAL A 127 3.97 -3.90 7.67
CA VAL A 127 3.36 -4.73 6.62
C VAL A 127 2.21 -3.98 5.96
N PRO A 128 2.03 -4.15 4.63
CA PRO A 128 0.89 -3.60 3.94
C PRO A 128 -0.40 -4.28 4.42
N ILE A 129 -1.43 -3.46 4.59
CA ILE A 129 -2.82 -3.90 4.75
C ILE A 129 -3.56 -3.52 3.49
N ASP A 130 -4.28 -4.46 2.89
CA ASP A 130 -5.26 -4.20 1.84
C ASP A 130 -6.37 -5.25 1.94
N THR A 131 -7.53 -4.85 2.42
CA THR A 131 -8.66 -5.76 2.67
C THR A 131 -9.99 -5.07 2.41
N VAL A 132 -11.06 -5.87 2.27
CA VAL A 132 -12.44 -5.38 2.17
C VAL A 132 -13.24 -5.95 3.33
N VAL A 133 -13.90 -5.07 4.08
CA VAL A 133 -14.76 -5.41 5.22
C VAL A 133 -16.22 -5.12 4.88
N PRO A 134 -17.20 -5.81 5.50
CA PRO A 134 -18.59 -5.76 5.04
C PRO A 134 -19.34 -4.47 5.43
N TRP A 135 -18.86 -3.73 6.42
CA TRP A 135 -19.44 -2.45 6.81
C TRP A 135 -19.03 -1.34 5.86
N THR A 136 -19.94 -0.41 5.61
CA THR A 136 -19.65 0.83 4.89
C THR A 136 -18.82 1.76 5.77
N PRO A 137 -18.11 2.75 5.22
CA PRO A 137 -17.19 3.47 6.05
C PRO A 137 -17.91 4.49 6.96
N THR A 138 -19.19 4.79 6.71
CA THR A 138 -20.06 5.54 7.64
C THR A 138 -20.48 4.67 8.82
N GLU A 139 -20.77 3.37 8.58
CA GLU A 139 -21.01 2.43 9.67
C GLU A 139 -19.75 2.22 10.51
N ILE A 140 -18.56 2.19 9.89
CA ILE A 140 -17.30 2.14 10.62
C ILE A 140 -17.13 3.39 11.51
N GLU A 141 -17.36 4.60 10.99
CA GLU A 141 -17.35 5.82 11.80
C GLU A 141 -18.34 5.72 12.98
N ALA A 142 -19.57 5.31 12.72
CA ALA A 142 -20.61 5.12 13.75
C ALA A 142 -20.16 4.14 14.85
N MET A 143 -19.51 3.02 14.52
CA MET A 143 -18.94 2.10 15.52
C MET A 143 -17.92 2.78 16.44
N PHE A 144 -17.11 3.69 15.90
CA PHE A 144 -16.11 4.42 16.68
C PHE A 144 -16.69 5.58 17.48
N ASP A 145 -17.82 6.13 17.05
CA ASP A 145 -18.63 7.10 17.79
C ASP A 145 -19.49 6.45 18.89
N GLY A 146 -19.62 5.12 18.88
CA GLY A 146 -20.30 4.33 19.91
C GLY A 146 -21.71 3.88 19.53
N ASP A 147 -22.11 4.08 18.28
CA ASP A 147 -23.43 3.72 17.78
C ASP A 147 -23.52 2.23 17.38
N SER A 148 -24.69 1.63 17.59
CA SER A 148 -24.99 0.29 17.10
C SER A 148 -25.02 0.28 15.56
N VAL A 149 -24.58 -0.84 14.98
CA VAL A 149 -24.50 -1.01 13.53
C VAL A 149 -25.04 -2.38 13.11
N PRO A 150 -25.42 -2.57 11.83
CA PRO A 150 -25.92 -3.86 11.39
C PRO A 150 -24.84 -4.96 11.44
N ASP A 151 -25.20 -6.17 11.88
CA ASP A 151 -24.36 -7.37 11.80
C ASP A 151 -24.32 -7.91 10.36
N LYS A 152 -23.45 -7.30 9.55
CA LYS A 152 -23.25 -7.70 8.16
C LYS A 152 -22.31 -8.89 7.98
N VAL A 153 -21.71 -9.40 9.05
CA VAL A 153 -20.85 -10.59 9.00
C VAL A 153 -21.69 -11.87 9.05
N ASN A 154 -22.83 -11.87 9.77
CA ASN A 154 -23.60 -13.08 10.03
C ASN A 154 -25.01 -13.16 9.41
N TYR A 155 -25.39 -12.27 8.47
CA TYR A 155 -26.78 -12.27 7.95
C TYR A 155 -26.92 -11.94 6.46
N THR A 156 -27.95 -12.52 5.81
CA THR A 156 -28.13 -12.49 4.35
C THR A 156 -29.20 -11.53 3.81
N HIS A 157 -30.15 -11.00 4.62
CA HIS A 157 -31.22 -10.11 4.12
C HIS A 157 -31.67 -8.90 4.97
N ASN A 158 -31.58 -8.93 6.30
CA ASN A 158 -31.91 -7.87 7.26
C ASN A 158 -31.06 -8.10 8.52
N ALA A 159 -29.87 -7.52 8.55
CA ALA A 159 -28.94 -7.72 9.65
C ALA A 159 -29.49 -7.11 10.96
N PRO A 160 -29.52 -7.86 12.07
CA PRO A 160 -29.82 -7.28 13.38
C PRO A 160 -28.75 -6.27 13.75
N GLU A 161 -29.10 -5.28 14.58
CA GLU A 161 -28.09 -4.36 15.12
C GLU A 161 -27.24 -5.04 16.19
N ILE A 162 -25.93 -4.80 16.12
CA ILE A 162 -24.95 -5.18 17.14
C ILE A 162 -24.36 -3.92 17.77
N ALA A 163 -23.99 -4.05 19.04
CA ALA A 163 -23.35 -2.96 19.77
C ALA A 163 -22.00 -2.58 19.14
N ALA A 164 -21.67 -1.28 19.21
CA ALA A 164 -20.41 -0.73 18.70
C ALA A 164 -19.17 -1.52 19.16
N ASP A 165 -19.08 -1.89 20.43
CA ASP A 165 -17.93 -2.64 20.97
C ASP A 165 -17.74 -3.98 20.25
N THR A 166 -18.83 -4.74 20.09
CA THR A 166 -18.82 -6.02 19.38
C THR A 166 -18.44 -5.83 17.91
N ALA A 167 -19.02 -4.83 17.23
CA ALA A 167 -18.70 -4.55 15.84
C ALA A 167 -17.23 -4.14 15.63
N ARG A 168 -16.67 -3.34 16.56
CA ARG A 168 -15.25 -2.95 16.55
C ARG A 168 -14.32 -4.15 16.76
N ASP A 169 -14.67 -5.07 17.65
CA ASP A 169 -13.86 -6.27 17.87
C ASP A 169 -13.88 -7.19 16.65
N MET A 170 -15.02 -7.31 15.96
CA MET A 170 -15.11 -8.04 14.69
C MET A 170 -14.27 -7.36 13.59
N LEU A 171 -14.37 -6.03 13.44
CA LEU A 171 -13.55 -5.26 12.50
C LEU A 171 -12.05 -5.40 12.79
N ARG A 172 -11.65 -5.39 14.06
CA ARG A 172 -10.25 -5.66 14.47
C ARG A 172 -9.81 -7.06 14.06
N GLY A 173 -10.67 -8.06 14.19
CA GLY A 173 -10.40 -9.44 13.75
C GLY A 173 -10.08 -9.53 12.25
N GLU A 174 -10.84 -8.82 11.42
CA GLU A 174 -10.59 -8.72 9.97
C GLU A 174 -9.24 -8.04 9.67
N LEU A 175 -8.93 -6.94 10.36
CA LEU A 175 -7.67 -6.22 10.19
C LEU A 175 -6.45 -7.03 10.67
N GLU A 176 -6.56 -7.77 11.77
CA GLU A 176 -5.47 -8.65 12.23
C GLU A 176 -5.27 -9.84 11.29
N THR A 177 -6.34 -10.32 10.64
CA THR A 177 -6.23 -11.35 9.60
C THR A 177 -5.51 -10.80 8.37
N ALA A 178 -5.87 -9.61 7.90
CA ALA A 178 -5.18 -8.92 6.80
C ALA A 178 -3.70 -8.67 7.13
N LYS A 179 -3.40 -8.28 8.38
CA LYS A 179 -2.03 -8.12 8.88
C LYS A 179 -1.25 -9.42 8.84
N ARG A 180 -1.83 -10.55 9.27
CA ARG A 180 -1.18 -11.86 9.19
C ARG A 180 -0.85 -12.25 7.76
N VAL A 181 -1.77 -12.01 6.81
CA VAL A 181 -1.50 -12.22 5.38
C VAL A 181 -0.35 -11.33 4.90
N GLY A 182 -0.32 -10.06 5.29
CA GLY A 182 0.79 -9.15 4.95
C GLY A 182 2.14 -9.60 5.51
N ILE A 183 2.15 -10.16 6.73
CA ILE A 183 3.36 -10.78 7.32
C ILE A 183 3.82 -11.98 6.51
N GLU A 184 2.91 -12.90 6.18
CA GLU A 184 3.22 -14.09 5.39
C GLU A 184 3.78 -13.71 4.01
N GLN A 185 3.19 -12.71 3.35
CA GLN A 185 3.67 -12.17 2.08
C GLN A 185 5.07 -11.54 2.19
N ALA A 186 5.36 -10.82 3.27
CA ALA A 186 6.67 -10.22 3.50
C ALA A 186 7.76 -11.30 3.65
N TYR A 187 7.48 -12.35 4.43
CA TYR A 187 8.39 -13.50 4.55
C TYR A 187 8.54 -14.28 3.25
N GLN A 188 7.45 -14.44 2.48
CA GLN A 188 7.53 -15.10 1.18
C GLN A 188 8.36 -14.29 0.19
N ALA A 189 8.18 -12.96 0.12
CA ALA A 189 8.98 -12.11 -0.74
C ALA A 189 10.46 -12.13 -0.36
N LEU A 190 10.79 -12.21 0.93
CA LEU A 190 12.16 -12.40 1.38
C LEU A 190 12.72 -13.75 0.95
N ARG A 191 11.95 -14.84 1.06
CA ARG A 191 12.36 -16.17 0.57
C ARG A 191 12.59 -16.16 -0.93
N ASP A 192 11.65 -15.63 -1.70
CA ASP A 192 11.77 -15.55 -3.16
C ASP A 192 13.01 -14.73 -3.56
N PHE A 193 13.28 -13.61 -2.89
CA PHE A 193 14.49 -12.81 -3.12
C PHE A 193 15.79 -13.56 -2.81
N VAL A 194 15.79 -14.34 -1.73
CA VAL A 194 16.94 -15.16 -1.32
C VAL A 194 17.17 -16.33 -2.28
N ASP A 195 16.10 -16.99 -2.73
CA ASP A 195 16.13 -18.15 -3.62
C ASP A 195 16.55 -17.76 -5.05
N ASP A 196 16.16 -16.57 -5.52
CA ASP A 196 16.47 -16.07 -6.88
C ASP A 196 17.86 -15.37 -6.98
N CYS A 197 18.69 -15.52 -5.95
CA CYS A 197 19.96 -14.82 -5.88
C CYS A 197 21.06 -15.47 -6.75
N ASP A 198 21.39 -14.85 -7.89
CA ASP A 198 22.41 -15.34 -8.85
C ASP A 198 23.79 -14.68 -8.65
N HIS A 199 24.37 -14.80 -7.45
CA HIS A 199 25.75 -14.36 -7.21
C HIS A 199 26.55 -15.39 -6.41
N ASN A 200 27.88 -15.35 -6.56
CA ASN A 200 28.77 -16.17 -5.76
C ASN A 200 28.72 -15.72 -4.30
N HIS A 201 28.11 -16.53 -3.44
CA HIS A 201 27.92 -16.17 -2.05
C HIS A 201 29.26 -16.11 -1.31
N VAL A 202 29.61 -14.88 -0.91
CA VAL A 202 30.72 -14.58 -0.02
C VAL A 202 30.17 -14.58 1.40
N LEU A 203 30.62 -15.54 2.21
CA LEU A 203 30.06 -15.78 3.54
C LEU A 203 30.99 -15.34 4.67
N GLU A 204 30.38 -14.70 5.67
CA GLU A 204 30.95 -14.56 7.02
C GLU A 204 30.37 -15.65 7.93
N THR A 205 31.23 -16.43 8.59
CA THR A 205 30.82 -17.40 9.61
C THR A 205 30.85 -16.73 10.98
N ASP A 206 29.86 -15.88 11.27
CA ASP A 206 29.64 -15.36 12.61
C ASP A 206 28.17 -15.51 12.97
N ARG A 207 27.86 -15.88 14.22
CA ARG A 207 26.49 -16.20 14.65
C ARG A 207 25.65 -14.93 14.72
N LYS A 208 25.14 -14.46 13.59
CA LYS A 208 24.12 -13.42 13.51
C LYS A 208 22.78 -14.10 13.17
N TYR A 209 21.71 -13.69 13.86
CA TYR A 209 20.31 -14.05 13.55
C TYR A 209 19.90 -15.53 13.72
N GLY A 210 20.78 -16.41 14.22
CA GLY A 210 20.48 -17.84 14.45
C GLY A 210 21.08 -18.77 13.39
N ASP A 211 21.60 -18.19 12.31
CA ASP A 211 22.25 -18.87 11.19
C ASP A 211 23.74 -19.13 11.48
N VAL A 212 24.33 -20.14 10.85
CA VAL A 212 25.77 -20.48 10.99
C VAL A 212 26.67 -19.73 10.01
N ALA A 213 26.11 -19.24 8.91
CA ALA A 213 26.80 -18.40 7.95
C ALA A 213 25.82 -17.44 7.28
N TYR A 214 26.31 -16.29 6.83
CA TYR A 214 25.48 -15.23 6.28
C TYR A 214 26.19 -14.54 5.11
N CYS A 215 25.43 -14.25 4.06
CA CYS A 215 25.89 -13.44 2.93
C CYS A 215 25.38 -12.00 3.08
N GLU A 216 26.29 -11.03 3.21
CA GLU A 216 25.89 -9.62 3.37
C GLU A 216 25.24 -9.03 2.10
N ASP A 217 25.55 -9.58 0.92
CA ASP A 217 25.13 -9.04 -0.37
C ASP A 217 23.65 -9.33 -0.70
N CYS A 218 23.15 -10.54 -0.41
CA CYS A 218 21.73 -10.90 -0.57
C CYS A 218 20.98 -11.09 0.74
N GLY A 219 21.70 -11.03 1.86
CA GLY A 219 21.15 -11.31 3.16
C GLY A 219 20.72 -12.76 3.35
N ARG A 220 21.14 -13.73 2.53
CA ARG A 220 20.86 -15.16 2.75
C ARG A 220 21.58 -15.63 4.02
N GLY A 221 20.86 -16.36 4.86
CA GLY A 221 21.41 -17.05 6.03
C GLY A 221 21.39 -18.55 5.77
N TRP A 222 22.41 -19.26 6.23
CA TRP A 222 22.48 -20.71 6.15
C TRP A 222 22.23 -21.35 7.50
N GLU A 223 21.34 -22.32 7.54
CA GLU A 223 21.23 -23.26 8.66
C GLU A 223 22.40 -24.26 8.63
N ARG A 224 22.65 -24.95 9.75
CA ARG A 224 23.83 -25.82 9.91
C ARG A 224 23.94 -26.88 8.81
N ASP A 225 22.86 -27.61 8.56
CA ASP A 225 22.87 -28.74 7.65
C ASP A 225 23.00 -28.29 6.19
N GLU A 226 22.42 -27.13 5.85
CA GLU A 226 22.52 -26.51 4.52
C GLU A 226 23.92 -25.94 4.27
N PHE A 227 24.50 -25.25 5.27
CA PHE A 227 25.87 -24.76 5.20
C PHE A 227 26.88 -25.89 4.99
N GLU A 228 26.75 -26.99 5.75
CA GLU A 228 27.62 -28.15 5.62
C GLU A 228 27.52 -28.77 4.22
N TRP A 229 26.31 -28.94 3.69
CA TRP A 229 26.09 -29.51 2.35
C TRP A 229 26.64 -28.59 1.23
N ASP A 230 26.32 -27.30 1.25
CA ASP A 230 26.76 -26.34 0.23
C ASP A 230 28.29 -26.15 0.26
N CYS A 231 28.93 -26.24 1.43
CA CYS A 231 30.39 -26.25 1.57
C CYS A 231 31.02 -27.52 0.95
N GLU A 232 30.38 -28.68 1.12
CA GLU A 232 30.87 -29.95 0.56
C GLU A 232 30.77 -30.00 -0.98
N HIS A 233 29.92 -29.16 -1.57
CA HIS A 233 29.66 -29.11 -3.02
C HIS A 233 30.32 -27.91 -3.74
N ASP A 234 31.22 -27.18 -3.06
CA ASP A 234 31.91 -25.99 -3.58
C ASP A 234 30.96 -24.88 -4.07
N GLU A 235 29.74 -24.78 -3.53
CA GLU A 235 28.75 -23.75 -3.90
C GLU A 235 28.95 -22.41 -3.15
N LEU A 236 29.85 -22.39 -2.15
CA LEU A 236 30.09 -21.25 -1.26
C LEU A 236 31.55 -20.80 -1.25
N THR A 237 31.78 -19.49 -1.17
CA THR A 237 33.11 -18.92 -0.92
C THR A 237 33.16 -18.32 0.49
N ILE A 238 33.91 -18.93 1.41
CA ILE A 238 34.03 -18.46 2.79
C ILE A 238 35.18 -17.45 2.89
N VAL A 239 34.88 -16.23 3.36
CA VAL A 239 35.85 -15.12 3.36
C VAL A 239 36.07 -14.59 4.78
N GLY A 240 36.27 -15.51 5.72
CA GLY A 240 36.62 -15.17 7.10
C GLY A 240 36.07 -16.19 8.08
N SER A 241 36.97 -16.90 8.76
CA SER A 241 36.69 -17.63 9.99
C SER A 241 37.14 -16.79 11.17
N ALA A 242 36.24 -16.49 12.10
CA ALA A 242 36.62 -16.03 13.44
C ALA A 242 37.04 -17.21 14.32
#